data_AF-A0A654TY74-F1
#
_entry.id   AF-A0A654TY74-F1
#
_cell.length_a   1.000
_cell.length_b   1.000
_cell.length_c   1.000
_cell.angle_alpha   90.00
_cell.angle_beta   90.00
_cell.angle_gamma   90.00
#
_symmetry.space_group_name_H-M   'P 1'
#
loop_
_entity.id
_entity.type
_entity.pdbx_description
1 polymer ?
#
loop_
_entity_poly.entity_id
_entity_poly.type
_entity_poly.pdbx_seq_one_letter_code
_entity_poly.pdbx_strand_id
1 'polypeptide(L)' 'MVKHLAHQVAVMLAGTVVEQGDSEEVFGNPKHEYTRRLLGAVPQPDPARRG' A
#
# COMPACT_ATOMS: atom_id res chain seq x y z
N MET A 1 2.43 -10.37 21.60
CA MET A 1 1.53 -10.86 20.55
C MET A 1 0.58 -9.73 20.18
N VAL A 2 0.94 -8.91 19.19
CA VAL A 2 0.10 -7.81 18.68
C VAL A 2 0.32 -7.79 17.18
N LYS A 3 -0.32 -8.72 16.47
CA LYS A 3 -0.25 -8.83 15.00
C LYS A 3 -1.59 -8.50 14.33
N HIS A 4 -2.56 -7.98 15.08
CA HIS A 4 -3.98 -8.01 14.67
C HIS A 4 -4.67 -6.64 14.56
N LEU A 5 -3.96 -5.50 14.54
CA LEU A 5 -4.65 -4.20 14.64
C LEU A 5 -4.44 -3.20 13.48
N ALA A 6 -3.87 -3.61 12.35
CA ALA A 6 -3.79 -2.71 11.19
C ALA A 6 -3.80 -3.51 9.88
N HIS A 7 -4.99 -3.93 9.44
CA HIS A 7 -5.15 -4.58 8.13
C HIS A 7 -5.72 -3.63 7.07
N GLN A 8 -6.43 -2.56 7.43
CA GLN A 8 -7.01 -1.66 6.43
C GLN A 8 -6.09 -0.51 6.02
N VAL A 9 -6.01 -0.29 4.72
CA VAL A 9 -5.33 0.82 4.06
C VAL A 9 -6.37 1.62 3.29
N ALA A 10 -6.31 2.95 3.41
CA ALA A 10 -7.07 3.88 2.56
C ALA A 10 -6.10 4.79 1.81
N VAL A 11 -6.29 4.89 0.50
CA VAL A 11 -5.53 5.76 -0.41
C VAL A 11 -6.39 6.97 -0.72
N MET A 12 -5.81 8.16 -0.54
CA MET A 12 -6.51 9.43 -0.79
C MET A 12 -5.84 10.23 -1.89
N LEU A 13 -6.66 10.89 -2.70
CA LEU A 13 -6.25 11.86 -3.71
C LEU A 13 -7.18 13.07 -3.62
N ALA A 14 -6.58 14.27 -3.52
CA ALA A 14 -7.32 15.53 -3.46
C ALA A 14 -8.45 15.57 -2.40
N GLY A 15 -8.20 14.95 -1.24
CA GLY A 15 -9.17 14.91 -0.13
C GLY A 15 -10.27 13.86 -0.26
N THR A 16 -10.25 13.01 -1.31
CA THR A 16 -11.21 11.93 -1.51
C THR A 16 -10.52 10.57 -1.37
N VAL A 17 -11.20 9.62 -0.72
CA VAL A 17 -10.74 8.22 -0.67
C VAL A 17 -10.98 7.59 -2.04
N VAL A 18 -9.90 7.19 -2.71
CA VAL A 18 -9.94 6.59 -4.04
C VAL A 18 -9.80 5.07 -4.02
N GLU A 19 -9.28 4.51 -2.93
CA GLU A 19 -9.17 3.07 -2.72
C GLU A 19 -9.11 2.76 -1.22
N GLN A 20 -9.79 1.70 -0.77
CA GLN A 20 -9.73 1.24 0.61
C GLN A 20 -9.90 -0.28 0.65
N GLY A 21 -9.13 -0.96 1.48
CA GLY A 21 -9.20 -2.41 1.61
C GLY A 21 -8.10 -2.94 2.51
N ASP A 22 -7.97 -4.27 2.56
CA ASP A 22 -6.85 -4.87 3.27
C ASP A 22 -5.52 -4.52 2.60
N SER A 23 -4.45 -4.39 3.39
CA SER A 23 -3.13 -4.04 2.90
C SER A 23 -2.67 -5.00 1.79
N GLU A 24 -2.90 -6.29 1.96
CA GLU A 24 -2.59 -7.31 0.95
C GLU A 24 -3.34 -7.07 -0.37
N GLU A 25 -4.58 -6.59 -0.32
CA GLU A 25 -5.37 -6.28 -1.51
C GLU A 25 -4.88 -4.99 -2.17
N VAL A 26 -4.69 -3.92 -1.39
CA VAL A 26 -4.28 -2.60 -1.90
C VAL A 26 -2.86 -2.64 -2.46
N PHE A 27 -1.94 -3.39 -1.83
CA PHE A 27 -0.56 -3.53 -2.27
C PHE A 27 -0.39 -4.62 -3.35
N GLY A 28 -1.11 -5.74 -3.25
CA GLY A 28 -0.95 -6.89 -4.14
C GLY A 28 -1.82 -6.83 -5.40
N ASN A 29 -2.99 -6.21 -5.32
CA ASN A 29 -3.91 -6.04 -6.45
C ASN A 29 -4.57 -4.65 -6.46
N PRO A 30 -3.78 -3.57 -6.58
CA PRO A 30 -4.30 -2.21 -6.63
C PRO A 30 -5.29 -2.02 -7.78
N LYS A 31 -6.51 -1.58 -7.45
CA LYS A 31 -7.60 -1.36 -8.42
C LYS A 31 -7.53 0.03 -9.05
N HIS A 32 -7.08 1.04 -8.30
CA HIS A 32 -7.00 2.41 -8.80
C HIS A 32 -5.64 2.70 -9.44
N GLU A 33 -5.64 3.38 -10.58
CA GLU A 33 -4.41 3.71 -11.33
C GLU A 33 -3.45 4.58 -10.48
N TYR A 34 -4.00 5.54 -9.74
CA TYR A 34 -3.23 6.36 -8.80
C TYR A 34 -2.49 5.51 -7.76
N THR A 35 -3.14 4.49 -7.17
CA THR A 35 -2.51 3.56 -6.23
C THR A 35 -1.35 2.81 -6.90
N ARG A 36 -1.55 2.30 -8.12
CA ARG A 36 -0.46 1.64 -8.89
C ARG A 36 0.75 2.55 -9.10
N ARG A 37 0.51 3.82 -9.44
CA ARG A 37 1.57 4.81 -9.65
C ARG A 37 2.32 5.11 -8.35
N LEU A 38 1.62 5.23 -7.23
CA LEU A 38 2.24 5.38 -5.91
C LEU A 38 3.12 4.18 -5.57
N LEU A 39 2.60 2.95 -5.74
CA LEU A 39 3.34 1.73 -5.44
C LEU A 39 4.58 1.55 -6.32
N GLY A 40 4.49 1.90 -7.60
CA GLY A 40 5.64 1.90 -8.51
C GLY A 40 6.69 2.98 -8.21
N ALA A 41 6.33 4.02 -7.46
CA ALA A 41 7.25 5.08 -7.05
C ALA A 41 7.98 4.77 -5.72
N VAL A 42 7.52 3.77 -4.96
CA VAL A 42 8.20 3.34 -3.73
C VAL A 42 9.41 2.49 -4.12
N PRO A 43 10.65 2.89 -3.78
CA PRO A 43 11.81 2.04 -3.97
C PRO A 43 11.63 0.77 -3.12
N GLN A 44 11.64 -0.41 -3.75
CA GLN A 44 11.65 -1.66 -3.00
C GLN A 44 12.89 -1.67 -2.10
N PRO A 45 12.75 -1.87 -0.77
CA PRO A 45 13.91 -2.00 0.09
C PRO A 45 14.75 -3.16 -0.42
N ASP A 46 15.98 -2.86 -0.84
CA ASP A 46 16.90 -3.88 -1.35
C ASP A 46 17.16 -4.91 -0.22
N PRO A 47 16.73 -6.17 -0.39
CA PRO A 47 16.90 -7.20 0.63
C PRO A 47 18.38 -7.49 0.92
N ALA A 48 19.31 -7.03 0.08
CA ALA A 48 20.75 -7.20 0.27
C ALA A 48 21.38 -6.20 1.28
N ARG A 49 20.64 -5.19 1.77
CA ARG A 49 21.17 -4.21 2.74
C ARG A 49 20.95 -4.60 4.21
N ARG A 50 20.99 -5.89 4.53
CA ARG A 50 21.24 -6.39 5.89
C ARG A 50 22.63 -7.01 5.93
N GLY A 51 23.63 -6.13 6.08
CA GLY A 51 24.97 -6.48 6.57
C GLY A 51 25.03 -6.35 8.08
#